data_AF-H3G577-F1
#
_entry.id   AF-H3G577-F1
#
_cell.length_a   1.000
_cell.length_b   1.000
_cell.length_c   1.000
_cell.angle_alpha   90.00
_cell.angle_beta   90.00
_cell.angle_gamma   90.00
#
_symmetry.space_group_name_H-M   'P 1'
#
loop_
_entity.id
_entity.type
_entity.pdbx_description
1 polymer ?
#
loop_
_entity_poly.entity_id
_entity_poly.type
_entity_poly.pdbx_seq_one_letter_code
_entity_poly.pdbx_strand_id
1 'polypeptide(L)'
;SEFYSLIPHDFGRSLPPVIANMADLKLKLELLEVLSNLEISQMLQKQEAEKPTGPAVHPLDTHYNMLNTNMEPLSKRGKEYQIIEKYVDNTDGGSKFSVNTILKIARPDEESHAEVLGSLDNHKLLWHGSRLSNFVGILSQGLRIAPPEAPRNGYQFGKGLYFADALAKSVNYCCATSRNPTAVLLLADVALGTPYQTPNGEFLDYKIVNEQRGCDSTHGLGRMAPAENESETLPDGVVVPAGTLKPVAGNQYLLYNEFIVYRLEQVKLRYLVALDF
;
A
#
# COMPACT_ATOMS: atom_id res chain seq x y z
N SER A 1 -28.16 11.11 -5.31
CA SER A 1 -28.42 12.14 -6.34
C SER A 1 -27.25 13.11 -6.40
N GLU A 2 -26.98 13.87 -5.34
CA GLU A 2 -25.90 14.88 -5.27
C GLU A 2 -24.51 14.38 -5.70
N PHE A 3 -24.08 13.19 -5.24
CA PHE A 3 -22.80 12.60 -5.66
C PHE A 3 -22.64 12.49 -7.18
N TYR A 4 -23.68 12.02 -7.89
CA TYR A 4 -23.63 11.86 -9.35
C TYR A 4 -23.78 13.19 -10.10
N SER A 5 -24.24 14.24 -9.43
CA SER A 5 -24.24 15.60 -9.97
C SER A 5 -22.86 16.27 -9.84
N LEU A 6 -22.14 16.00 -8.75
CA LEU A 6 -20.79 16.54 -8.52
C LEU A 6 -19.71 15.79 -9.29
N ILE A 7 -19.84 14.47 -9.40
CA ILE A 7 -18.92 13.60 -10.13
C ILE A 7 -19.66 13.04 -11.33
N PRO A 8 -19.43 13.56 -12.56
CA PRO A 8 -20.12 13.10 -13.75
C PRO A 8 -19.87 11.61 -14.00
N HIS A 9 -20.94 10.88 -14.29
CA HIS A 9 -20.90 9.47 -14.64
C HIS A 9 -21.75 9.24 -15.90
N ASP A 10 -21.31 8.33 -16.76
CA ASP A 10 -22.09 7.88 -17.90
C ASP A 10 -22.80 6.56 -17.55
N PHE A 11 -24.13 6.60 -17.48
CA PHE A 11 -24.99 5.44 -17.28
C PHE A 11 -25.72 5.03 -18.57
N GLY A 12 -25.39 5.65 -19.71
CA GLY A 12 -26.11 5.51 -20.96
C GLY A 12 -27.59 5.87 -20.81
N ARG A 13 -28.47 4.90 -20.99
CA ARG A 13 -29.94 5.07 -20.87
C ARG A 13 -30.50 4.62 -19.51
N SER A 14 -29.65 4.08 -18.65
CA SER A 14 -30.05 3.61 -17.33
C SER A 14 -30.05 4.76 -16.33
N LEU A 15 -30.91 4.65 -15.31
CA LEU A 15 -30.87 5.59 -14.19
C LEU A 15 -29.60 5.38 -13.36
N PRO A 16 -29.03 6.45 -12.76
CA PRO A 16 -27.94 6.32 -11.81
C PRO A 16 -28.28 5.30 -10.71
N PRO A 17 -27.44 4.28 -10.47
CA PRO A 17 -27.71 3.27 -9.44
C PRO A 17 -27.62 3.90 -8.05
N VAL A 18 -28.36 3.35 -7.08
CA VAL A 18 -28.25 3.79 -5.69
C VAL A 18 -26.99 3.20 -5.06
N ILE A 19 -26.19 4.03 -4.40
CA ILE A 19 -25.08 3.58 -3.53
C ILE A 19 -25.74 3.07 -2.24
N ALA A 20 -25.98 1.77 -2.15
CA ALA A 20 -26.85 1.19 -1.13
C ALA A 20 -26.08 0.47 -0.02
N ASN A 21 -24.86 0.02 -0.30
CA ASN A 21 -24.08 -0.78 0.64
C ASN A 21 -22.61 -0.33 0.70
N MET A 22 -21.86 -0.96 1.62
CA MET A 22 -20.46 -0.64 1.87
C MET A 22 -19.52 -0.97 0.71
N ALA A 23 -19.84 -1.99 -0.10
CA ALA A 23 -19.06 -2.33 -1.28
C ALA A 23 -19.23 -1.26 -2.36
N ASP A 24 -20.46 -0.78 -2.58
CA ASP A 24 -20.73 0.34 -3.50
C ASP A 24 -19.96 1.59 -3.07
N LEU A 25 -20.00 1.91 -1.77
CA LEU A 25 -19.30 3.06 -1.22
C LEU A 25 -17.78 2.94 -1.40
N LYS A 26 -17.20 1.77 -1.07
CA LYS A 26 -15.77 1.50 -1.24
C LYS A 26 -15.35 1.69 -2.70
N LEU A 27 -16.14 1.18 -3.65
CA LEU A 27 -15.87 1.35 -5.08
C LEU A 27 -15.85 2.83 -5.50
N LYS A 28 -16.74 3.67 -4.95
CA LYS A 28 -16.74 5.10 -5.23
C LYS A 28 -15.59 5.85 -4.57
N LEU A 29 -15.14 5.43 -3.39
CA LEU A 29 -13.94 5.99 -2.76
C LEU A 29 -12.68 5.67 -3.57
N GLU A 30 -12.54 4.41 -4.00
CA GLU A 30 -11.44 4.00 -4.88
C GLU A 30 -11.43 4.80 -6.20
N LEU A 31 -12.61 5.08 -6.77
CA LEU A 31 -12.72 5.94 -7.95
C LEU A 31 -12.18 7.36 -7.67
N LEU A 32 -12.58 7.98 -6.57
CA LEU A 32 -12.12 9.33 -6.21
C LEU A 32 -10.61 9.38 -5.98
N GLU A 33 -10.04 8.35 -5.35
CA GLU A 33 -8.60 8.22 -5.15
C GLU A 33 -7.84 8.14 -6.49
N VAL A 34 -8.33 7.31 -7.43
CA VAL A 34 -7.75 7.23 -8.78
C VAL A 34 -7.79 8.57 -9.50
N LEU A 35 -8.93 9.27 -9.43
CA LEU A 35 -9.08 10.59 -10.07
C LEU A 35 -8.11 11.61 -9.47
N SER A 36 -7.93 11.63 -8.15
CA SER A 36 -6.95 12.51 -7.49
C SER A 36 -5.52 12.21 -7.91
N ASN A 37 -5.14 10.93 -8.03
CA ASN A 37 -3.79 10.55 -8.50
C ASN A 37 -3.57 10.91 -9.98
N LEU A 38 -4.61 10.80 -10.82
CA LEU A 38 -4.54 11.24 -12.22
C LEU A 38 -4.37 12.75 -12.35
N GLU A 39 -5.05 13.54 -11.51
CA GLU A 39 -4.87 14.98 -11.44
C GLU A 39 -3.42 15.34 -11.08
N ILE A 40 -2.84 14.68 -10.06
CA ILE A 40 -1.42 14.86 -9.69
C ILE A 40 -0.51 14.58 -10.88
N SER A 41 -0.72 13.46 -11.59
CA SER A 41 0.06 13.10 -12.77
C SER A 41 0.00 14.20 -13.84
N GLN A 42 -1.20 14.74 -14.12
CA GLN A 42 -1.38 15.83 -15.08
C GLN A 42 -0.73 17.14 -14.61
N MET A 43 -0.81 17.46 -13.31
CA MET A 43 -0.17 18.65 -12.75
C MET A 43 1.34 18.57 -12.87
N LEU A 44 1.94 17.44 -12.53
CA LEU A 44 3.38 17.22 -12.69
C LEU A 44 3.81 17.37 -14.16
N GLN A 45 3.03 16.82 -15.10
CA GLN A 45 3.33 16.94 -16.54
C GLN A 45 3.29 18.39 -17.01
N LYS A 46 2.32 19.19 -16.53
CA LYS A 46 2.22 20.62 -16.86
C LYS A 46 3.40 21.41 -16.31
N GLN A 47 3.76 21.20 -15.04
CA GLN A 47 4.89 21.88 -14.41
C GLN A 47 6.21 21.63 -15.16
N GLU A 48 6.39 20.41 -15.65
CA GLU A 48 7.60 20.05 -16.38
C GLU A 48 7.61 20.60 -17.81
N ALA A 49 6.45 20.66 -18.49
CA ALA A 49 6.31 21.33 -19.78
C ALA A 49 6.56 22.86 -19.68
N GLU A 50 6.33 23.44 -18.50
CA GLU A 50 6.56 24.86 -18.22
C GLU A 50 8.02 25.20 -17.89
N LYS A 51 8.88 24.24 -17.55
CA LYS A 51 10.32 24.47 -17.30
C LYS A 51 11.07 24.61 -18.62
N PRO A 52 11.43 25.82 -19.08
CA PRO A 52 12.25 25.98 -20.25
C PRO A 52 13.72 25.94 -19.81
N THR A 53 14.62 25.51 -20.69
CA THR A 53 16.09 25.61 -20.57
C THR A 53 16.81 24.44 -19.88
N GLY A 54 17.18 23.47 -20.71
CA GLY A 54 18.17 22.43 -20.45
C GLY A 54 18.53 21.72 -21.76
N PRO A 55 19.62 20.93 -21.82
CA PRO A 55 19.86 20.03 -22.95
C PRO A 55 18.65 19.10 -23.13
N ALA A 56 18.41 18.62 -24.35
CA ALA A 56 17.29 17.73 -24.64
C ALA A 56 17.41 16.43 -23.79
N VAL A 57 16.58 16.33 -22.76
CA VAL A 57 16.45 15.14 -21.90
C VAL A 57 15.45 14.19 -22.54
N HIS A 58 15.66 12.88 -22.42
CA HIS A 58 14.72 11.90 -22.95
C HIS A 58 13.38 11.96 -22.17
N PRO A 59 12.20 11.86 -22.84
CA PRO A 59 10.90 12.01 -22.16
C PRO A 59 10.67 11.06 -20.97
N LEU A 60 11.25 9.86 -21.01
CA LEU A 60 11.17 8.92 -19.89
C LEU A 60 11.98 9.40 -18.67
N ASP A 61 13.13 10.04 -18.89
CA ASP A 61 13.95 10.57 -17.81
C ASP A 61 13.23 11.77 -17.17
N THR A 62 12.56 12.58 -17.99
CA THR A 62 11.66 13.65 -17.52
C THR A 62 10.56 13.09 -16.61
N HIS A 63 9.84 12.05 -17.06
CA HIS A 63 8.81 11.39 -16.24
C HIS A 63 9.38 10.74 -14.98
N TYR A 64 10.55 10.11 -15.07
CA TYR A 64 11.22 9.52 -13.92
C TYR A 64 11.59 10.59 -12.87
N ASN A 65 12.15 11.72 -13.30
CA ASN A 65 12.48 12.83 -12.42
C ASN A 65 11.25 13.42 -11.72
N MET A 66 10.09 13.44 -12.39
CA MET A 66 8.82 13.87 -11.79
C MET A 66 8.35 12.95 -10.66
N LEU A 67 8.78 11.69 -10.62
CA LEU A 67 8.47 10.78 -9.53
C LEU A 67 9.25 11.09 -8.25
N ASN A 68 10.29 11.93 -8.32
CA ASN A 68 11.14 12.30 -7.18
C ASN A 68 11.51 11.09 -6.29
N THR A 69 11.84 9.96 -6.92
CA THR A 69 12.11 8.69 -6.24
C THR A 69 13.29 8.03 -6.91
N ASN A 70 14.31 7.71 -6.12
CA ASN A 70 15.44 6.93 -6.60
C ASN A 70 15.00 5.47 -6.72
N MET A 71 15.23 4.86 -7.88
CA MET A 71 14.89 3.47 -8.14
C MET A 71 16.08 2.72 -8.71
N GLU A 72 16.41 1.59 -8.10
CA GLU A 72 17.52 0.75 -8.53
C GLU A 72 17.06 -0.71 -8.63
N PRO A 73 17.30 -1.41 -9.76
CA PRO A 73 16.93 -2.81 -9.87
C PRO A 73 17.78 -3.68 -8.95
N LEU A 74 17.11 -4.56 -8.18
CA LEU A 74 17.81 -5.53 -7.35
C LEU A 74 18.38 -6.68 -8.19
N SER A 75 19.61 -7.07 -7.87
CA SER A 75 20.22 -8.26 -8.44
C SER A 75 19.55 -9.53 -7.92
N LYS A 76 19.15 -10.42 -8.84
CA LYS A 76 18.54 -11.72 -8.51
C LYS A 76 19.41 -12.63 -7.63
N ARG A 77 20.73 -12.39 -7.60
CA ARG A 77 21.69 -13.12 -6.76
C ARG A 77 21.83 -12.52 -5.36
N GLY A 78 21.26 -11.34 -5.12
CA GLY A 78 21.33 -10.65 -3.85
C GLY A 78 20.41 -11.28 -2.80
N LYS A 79 20.84 -11.22 -1.53
CA LYS A 79 20.04 -11.74 -0.40
C LYS A 79 18.69 -11.05 -0.27
N GLU A 80 18.62 -9.72 -0.44
CA GLU A 80 17.36 -8.97 -0.39
C GLU A 80 16.35 -9.50 -1.43
N TYR A 81 16.81 -9.75 -2.67
CA TYR A 81 15.96 -10.29 -3.73
C TYR A 81 15.43 -11.68 -3.36
N GLN A 82 16.30 -12.58 -2.89
CA GLN A 82 15.91 -13.94 -2.52
C GLN A 82 14.92 -13.99 -1.34
N ILE A 83 15.07 -13.08 -0.36
CA ILE A 83 14.13 -12.95 0.75
C ILE A 83 12.75 -12.50 0.23
N ILE A 84 12.72 -11.51 -0.67
CA ILE A 84 11.45 -11.02 -1.24
C ILE A 84 10.81 -12.08 -2.14
N GLU A 85 11.60 -12.80 -2.94
CA GLU A 85 11.12 -13.92 -3.76
C GLU A 85 10.50 -15.03 -2.89
N LYS A 86 11.18 -15.43 -1.82
CA LYS A 86 10.61 -16.34 -0.80
C LYS A 86 9.33 -15.78 -0.19
N TYR A 87 9.29 -14.48 0.09
CA TYR A 87 8.10 -13.83 0.66
C TYR A 87 6.91 -13.86 -0.29
N VAL A 88 7.14 -13.64 -1.59
CA VAL A 88 6.15 -13.80 -2.65
C VAL A 88 5.62 -15.24 -2.66
N ASP A 89 6.51 -16.24 -2.78
CA ASP A 89 6.13 -17.64 -2.90
C ASP A 89 5.36 -18.19 -1.70
N ASN A 90 5.74 -17.80 -0.49
CA ASN A 90 5.18 -18.34 0.74
C ASN A 90 3.85 -17.70 1.15
N THR A 91 3.55 -16.51 0.60
CA THR A 91 2.35 -15.73 0.99
C THR A 91 1.38 -15.47 -0.16
N ASP A 92 1.53 -16.22 -1.25
CA ASP A 92 0.75 -16.13 -2.49
C ASP A 92 -0.72 -16.60 -2.36
N GLY A 93 -1.06 -17.30 -1.27
CA GLY A 93 -2.41 -17.80 -1.00
C GLY A 93 -2.87 -18.89 -1.97
N GLY A 94 -1.92 -19.56 -2.64
CA GLY A 94 -2.16 -20.61 -3.63
C GLY A 94 -2.20 -20.12 -5.08
N SER A 95 -2.21 -18.81 -5.32
CA SER A 95 -2.09 -18.22 -6.65
C SER A 95 -0.61 -18.15 -7.03
N LYS A 96 -0.18 -18.74 -8.14
CA LYS A 96 1.23 -18.68 -8.53
C LYS A 96 1.55 -17.34 -9.21
N PHE A 97 2.56 -16.65 -8.71
CA PHE A 97 3.08 -15.41 -9.29
C PHE A 97 4.53 -15.60 -9.71
N SER A 98 4.94 -14.93 -10.78
CA SER A 98 6.34 -14.83 -11.15
C SER A 98 6.86 -13.43 -10.90
N VAL A 99 8.01 -13.33 -10.23
CA VAL A 99 8.68 -12.04 -10.02
C VAL A 99 9.29 -11.58 -11.33
N ASN A 100 8.75 -10.50 -11.89
CA ASN A 100 9.29 -9.86 -13.08
C ASN A 100 10.52 -9.02 -12.69
N THR A 101 10.30 -8.03 -11.84
CA THR A 101 11.33 -7.07 -11.41
C THR A 101 11.08 -6.62 -9.98
N ILE A 102 12.17 -6.43 -9.23
CA ILE A 102 12.16 -5.78 -7.91
C ILE A 102 13.05 -4.55 -8.00
N LEU A 103 12.48 -3.38 -7.75
CA LEU A 103 13.22 -2.13 -7.64
C LEU A 103 13.35 -1.77 -6.16
N LYS A 104 14.56 -1.50 -5.69
CA LYS A 104 14.78 -0.80 -4.44
C LYS A 104 14.44 0.67 -4.67
N ILE A 105 13.58 1.22 -3.82
CA ILE A 105 13.10 2.59 -3.94
C ILE A 105 13.48 3.40 -2.71
N ALA A 106 13.79 4.67 -2.90
CA ALA A 106 14.04 5.63 -1.84
C ALA A 106 13.47 6.99 -2.22
N ARG A 107 12.56 7.49 -1.39
CA ARG A 107 11.97 8.83 -1.53
C ARG A 107 12.73 9.81 -0.63
N PRO A 108 13.30 10.91 -1.17
CA PRO A 108 13.98 11.91 -0.36
C PRO A 108 13.10 12.50 0.75
N ASP A 109 11.81 12.73 0.47
CA ASP A 109 10.88 13.32 1.45
C ASP A 109 10.70 12.45 2.71
N GLU A 110 10.89 11.14 2.60
CA GLU A 110 10.76 10.20 3.72
C GLU A 110 11.97 10.22 4.67
N GLU A 111 13.02 10.98 4.36
CA GLU A 111 14.10 11.26 5.33
C GLU A 111 13.54 11.99 6.56
N SER A 112 12.49 12.81 6.39
CA SER A 112 11.79 13.47 7.48
C SER A 112 11.11 12.49 8.45
N HIS A 113 10.85 11.25 8.02
CA HIS A 113 10.24 10.22 8.86
C HIS A 113 11.24 9.59 9.83
N ALA A 114 12.55 9.78 9.63
CA ALA A 114 13.60 9.02 10.31
C ALA A 114 13.52 9.08 11.85
N GLU A 115 13.13 10.23 12.42
CA GLU A 115 12.99 10.39 13.87
C GLU A 115 11.86 9.50 14.43
N VAL A 116 10.65 9.62 13.86
CA VAL A 116 9.49 8.85 14.33
C VAL A 116 9.68 7.38 14.02
N LEU A 117 10.11 7.05 12.80
CA LEU A 117 10.35 5.69 12.34
C LEU A 117 11.37 4.99 13.25
N GLY A 118 12.49 5.63 13.59
CA GLY A 118 13.53 5.06 14.45
C GLY A 118 13.22 5.10 15.94
N SER A 119 12.20 5.84 16.37
CA SER A 119 11.77 5.89 17.78
C SER A 119 10.86 4.73 18.20
N LEU A 120 10.33 3.99 17.23
CA LEU A 120 9.42 2.86 17.44
C LEU A 120 10.14 1.55 17.14
N ASP A 121 9.81 0.51 17.88
CA ASP A 121 10.32 -0.85 17.62
C ASP A 121 9.37 -1.61 16.67
N ASN A 122 9.61 -2.93 16.52
CA ASN A 122 8.73 -3.86 15.80
C ASN A 122 8.54 -3.46 14.32
N HIS A 123 9.65 -3.27 13.63
CA HIS A 123 9.69 -3.00 12.21
C HIS A 123 9.37 -4.26 11.40
N LYS A 124 8.37 -4.15 10.53
CA LYS A 124 8.04 -5.22 9.59
C LYS A 124 8.03 -4.71 8.16
N LEU A 125 8.58 -5.51 7.25
CA LEU A 125 8.44 -5.29 5.82
C LEU A 125 7.10 -5.86 5.36
N LEU A 126 6.15 -4.99 5.01
CA LEU A 126 4.77 -5.39 4.72
C LEU A 126 4.31 -4.96 3.32
N TRP A 127 3.39 -5.73 2.76
CA TRP A 127 2.81 -5.50 1.44
C TRP A 127 1.77 -4.39 1.47
N HIS A 128 1.85 -3.48 0.49
CA HIS A 128 0.78 -2.55 0.14
C HIS A 128 0.46 -2.69 -1.35
N GLY A 129 -0.79 -3.04 -1.66
CA GLY A 129 -1.28 -3.11 -3.03
C GLY A 129 -2.15 -1.91 -3.35
N SER A 130 -2.03 -1.40 -4.57
CA SER A 130 -2.84 -0.31 -5.09
C SER A 130 -2.96 -0.44 -6.60
N ARG A 131 -3.90 0.28 -7.22
CA ARG A 131 -4.03 0.27 -8.69
C ARG A 131 -2.79 0.91 -9.32
N LEU A 132 -2.34 0.41 -10.46
CA LEU A 132 -1.17 0.95 -11.16
C LEU A 132 -1.27 2.47 -11.42
N SER A 133 -2.48 2.99 -11.70
CA SER A 133 -2.72 4.43 -11.88
C SER A 133 -2.37 5.29 -10.65
N ASN A 134 -2.36 4.70 -9.46
CA ASN A 134 -2.07 5.41 -8.22
C ASN A 134 -0.57 5.52 -7.94
N PHE A 135 0.26 4.68 -8.56
CA PHE A 135 1.69 4.62 -8.26
C PHE A 135 2.45 5.90 -8.62
N VAL A 136 2.02 6.66 -9.64
CA VAL A 136 2.64 7.97 -9.91
C VAL A 136 2.46 8.92 -8.72
N GLY A 137 1.26 8.97 -8.14
CA GLY A 137 0.98 9.77 -6.95
C GLY A 137 1.71 9.24 -5.72
N ILE A 138 1.71 7.93 -5.49
CA ILE A 138 2.39 7.31 -4.34
C ILE A 138 3.90 7.51 -4.42
N LEU A 139 4.50 7.33 -5.60
CA LEU A 139 5.93 7.49 -5.77
C LEU A 139 6.34 8.96 -5.71
N SER A 140 5.53 9.91 -6.20
CA SER A 140 5.87 11.34 -6.13
C SER A 140 5.59 11.99 -4.78
N GLN A 141 4.54 11.58 -4.06
CA GLN A 141 4.06 12.26 -2.85
C GLN A 141 4.03 11.36 -1.60
N GLY A 142 4.30 10.07 -1.75
CA GLY A 142 4.19 9.09 -0.66
C GLY A 142 2.77 8.54 -0.51
N LEU A 143 2.63 7.59 0.43
CA LEU A 143 1.33 7.11 0.85
C LEU A 143 0.58 8.21 1.61
N ARG A 144 -0.75 8.26 1.49
CA ARG A 144 -1.60 9.29 2.09
C ARG A 144 -2.71 8.65 2.93
N ILE A 145 -2.94 9.21 4.10
CA ILE A 145 -4.12 8.87 4.89
C ILE A 145 -5.32 9.59 4.29
N ALA A 146 -6.46 8.89 4.21
CA ALA A 146 -7.68 9.46 3.68
C ALA A 146 -8.04 10.77 4.39
N PRO A 147 -8.45 11.82 3.65
CA PRO A 147 -8.66 13.15 4.22
C PRO A 147 -9.89 13.18 5.15
N PRO A 148 -10.03 14.16 6.07
CA PRO A 148 -11.12 14.22 7.05
C PRO A 148 -12.53 14.15 6.44
N GLU A 149 -12.71 14.69 5.24
CA GLU A 149 -13.96 14.76 4.49
C GLU A 149 -14.40 13.40 3.93
N ALA A 150 -13.45 12.48 3.71
CA ALA A 150 -13.79 11.13 3.28
C ALA A 150 -14.71 10.46 4.32
N PRO A 151 -15.73 9.70 3.91
CA PRO A 151 -16.59 9.00 4.85
C PRO A 151 -15.77 8.04 5.72
N ARG A 152 -16.22 7.88 6.96
CA ARG A 152 -15.66 6.89 7.91
C ARG A 152 -15.90 5.45 7.43
N ASN A 153 -17.02 5.27 6.75
CA ASN A 153 -17.47 4.00 6.20
C ASN A 153 -16.63 3.62 4.98
N GLY A 154 -16.06 2.41 4.99
CA GLY A 154 -15.22 1.87 3.90
C GLY A 154 -13.86 1.39 4.39
N TYR A 155 -13.47 1.82 5.59
CA TYR A 155 -12.23 1.47 6.25
C TYR A 155 -12.51 0.60 7.48
N GLN A 156 -12.00 -0.63 7.49
CA GLN A 156 -12.32 -1.59 8.55
C GLN A 156 -11.79 -1.19 9.93
N PHE A 157 -10.68 -0.44 9.96
CA PHE A 157 -10.01 0.04 11.17
C PHE A 157 -9.87 1.57 11.21
N GLY A 158 -10.77 2.27 10.51
CA GLY A 158 -10.71 3.73 10.33
C GLY A 158 -9.60 4.22 9.39
N LYS A 159 -9.39 5.52 9.33
CA LYS A 159 -8.50 6.13 8.33
C LYS A 159 -7.05 5.97 8.77
N GLY A 160 -6.26 5.26 7.98
CA GLY A 160 -4.84 5.01 8.22
C GLY A 160 -4.20 4.42 6.96
N LEU A 161 -2.91 4.11 7.05
CA LEU A 161 -2.20 3.37 6.01
C LEU A 161 -2.32 1.88 6.28
N TYR A 162 -2.84 1.13 5.30
CA TYR A 162 -3.13 -0.30 5.43
C TYR A 162 -2.05 -1.14 4.76
N PHE A 163 -1.57 -2.13 5.49
CA PHE A 163 -0.59 -3.10 5.02
C PHE A 163 -1.04 -4.53 5.36
N ALA A 164 -0.49 -5.51 4.66
CA ALA A 164 -0.72 -6.92 4.95
C ALA A 164 0.61 -7.67 4.97
N ASP A 165 0.67 -8.74 5.77
CA ASP A 165 1.78 -9.68 5.74
C ASP A 165 1.60 -10.78 4.68
N ALA A 166 0.45 -10.83 4.00
CA ALA A 166 0.15 -11.79 2.95
C ALA A 166 0.04 -11.13 1.56
N LEU A 167 0.84 -11.58 0.60
CA LEU A 167 0.75 -11.14 -0.80
C LEU A 167 -0.66 -11.36 -1.36
N ALA A 168 -1.26 -12.53 -1.07
CA ALA A 168 -2.60 -12.92 -1.50
C ALA A 168 -3.68 -11.87 -1.17
N LYS A 169 -3.46 -11.07 -0.12
CA LYS A 169 -4.35 -9.98 0.26
C LYS A 169 -4.08 -8.73 -0.56
N SER A 170 -2.84 -8.26 -0.55
CA SER A 170 -2.47 -7.00 -1.19
C SER A 170 -2.59 -7.03 -2.70
N VAL A 171 -2.35 -8.17 -3.35
CA VAL A 171 -2.45 -8.29 -4.82
C VAL A 171 -3.87 -8.02 -5.35
N ASN A 172 -4.91 -8.28 -4.56
CA ASN A 172 -6.30 -8.00 -4.96
C ASN A 172 -6.57 -6.50 -5.17
N TYR A 173 -5.78 -5.64 -4.52
CA TYR A 173 -5.87 -4.18 -4.68
C TYR A 173 -5.18 -3.66 -5.94
N CYS A 174 -4.40 -4.51 -6.63
CA CYS A 174 -3.74 -4.13 -7.88
C CYS A 174 -4.71 -4.09 -9.08
N CYS A 175 -5.83 -4.81 -8.97
CA CYS A 175 -6.81 -4.95 -10.05
C CYS A 175 -6.22 -5.45 -11.38
N ALA A 176 -5.21 -6.32 -11.32
CA ALA A 176 -4.66 -7.00 -12.49
C ALA A 176 -5.73 -7.89 -13.14
N THR A 177 -5.65 -8.05 -14.47
CA THR A 177 -6.63 -8.83 -15.25
C THR A 177 -5.91 -9.66 -16.29
N SER A 178 -6.57 -10.64 -16.91
CA SER A 178 -5.97 -11.43 -17.99
C SER A 178 -5.52 -10.58 -19.20
N ARG A 179 -6.01 -9.34 -19.35
CA ARG A 179 -5.58 -8.40 -20.39
C ARG A 179 -4.40 -7.51 -19.97
N ASN A 180 -4.24 -7.31 -18.66
CA ASN A 180 -3.13 -6.57 -18.06
C ASN A 180 -2.66 -7.37 -16.83
N PRO A 181 -1.85 -8.42 -17.06
CA PRO A 181 -1.53 -9.41 -16.03
C PRO A 181 -0.49 -8.91 -15.05
N THR A 182 0.15 -7.77 -15.27
CA THR A 182 1.17 -7.27 -14.36
C THR A 182 0.52 -6.58 -13.16
N ALA A 183 0.82 -7.07 -11.96
CA ALA A 183 0.53 -6.40 -10.70
C ALA A 183 1.79 -5.71 -10.18
N VAL A 184 1.63 -4.47 -9.71
CA VAL A 184 2.71 -3.72 -9.06
C VAL A 184 2.33 -3.48 -7.62
N LEU A 185 3.21 -3.86 -6.70
CA LEU A 185 3.03 -3.74 -5.26
C LEU A 185 4.19 -2.99 -4.62
N LEU A 186 3.93 -2.43 -3.45
CA LEU A 186 4.95 -1.86 -2.59
C LEU A 186 5.25 -2.83 -1.45
N LEU A 187 6.53 -2.86 -1.06
CA LEU A 187 6.98 -3.31 0.25
C LEU A 187 7.49 -2.09 1.00
N ALA A 188 6.96 -1.88 2.19
CA ALA A 188 7.33 -0.78 3.06
C ALA A 188 7.85 -1.31 4.39
N ASP A 189 8.86 -0.64 4.93
CA ASP A 189 9.26 -0.76 6.33
C ASP A 189 8.24 0.00 7.17
N VAL A 190 7.50 -0.72 7.99
CA VAL A 190 6.42 -0.20 8.83
C VAL A 190 6.81 -0.39 10.29
N ALA A 191 7.01 0.72 11.00
CA ALA A 191 7.30 0.74 12.42
C ALA A 191 5.99 0.59 13.22
N LEU A 192 5.70 -0.65 13.64
CA LEU A 192 4.44 -0.99 14.29
C LEU A 192 4.39 -0.63 15.78
N GLY A 193 5.55 -0.47 16.43
CA GLY A 193 5.65 -0.26 17.87
C GLY A 193 4.87 -1.32 18.63
N THR A 194 4.04 -0.89 19.58
CA THR A 194 3.09 -1.76 20.29
C THR A 194 1.74 -1.79 19.57
N PRO A 195 1.37 -2.88 18.89
CA PRO A 195 0.10 -2.94 18.16
C PRO A 195 -1.10 -3.25 19.07
N TYR A 196 -2.20 -2.53 18.88
CA TYR A 196 -3.52 -2.91 19.38
C TYR A 196 -4.07 -4.06 18.54
N GLN A 197 -4.17 -5.25 19.11
CA GLN A 197 -4.66 -6.44 18.41
C GLN A 197 -6.17 -6.59 18.55
N THR A 198 -6.87 -6.81 17.43
CA THR A 198 -8.32 -7.04 17.43
C THR A 198 -8.75 -8.08 16.40
N PRO A 199 -9.65 -9.02 16.75
CA PRO A 199 -10.19 -10.01 15.82
C PRO A 199 -11.32 -9.48 14.93
N ASN A 200 -11.88 -8.30 15.25
CA ASN A 200 -13.05 -7.72 14.59
C ASN A 200 -12.74 -6.32 14.08
N GLY A 201 -13.44 -5.87 13.04
CA GLY A 201 -13.37 -4.48 12.60
C GLY A 201 -13.83 -3.53 13.71
N GLU A 202 -13.03 -2.49 13.98
CA GLU A 202 -13.30 -1.46 14.97
C GLU A 202 -12.90 -0.12 14.35
N PHE A 203 -13.78 0.89 14.34
CA PHE A 203 -13.41 2.18 13.79
C PHE A 203 -12.47 2.91 14.74
N LEU A 204 -11.20 3.06 14.34
CA LEU A 204 -10.12 3.60 15.14
C LEU A 204 -9.47 4.82 14.46
N ASP A 205 -8.83 5.66 15.26
CA ASP A 205 -7.96 6.73 14.79
C ASP A 205 -6.71 6.80 15.68
N TYR A 206 -5.75 7.66 15.30
CA TYR A 206 -4.50 7.82 16.06
C TYR A 206 -4.76 8.13 17.54
N LYS A 207 -5.75 8.97 17.84
CA LYS A 207 -6.05 9.40 19.21
C LYS A 207 -6.55 8.24 20.05
N ILE A 208 -7.46 7.42 19.51
CA ILE A 208 -7.99 6.25 20.20
C ILE A 208 -6.87 5.24 20.45
N VAL A 209 -6.08 4.92 19.42
CA VAL A 209 -5.02 3.90 19.50
C VAL A 209 -3.90 4.35 20.43
N ASN A 210 -3.43 5.58 20.32
CA ASN A 210 -2.35 6.11 21.14
C ASN A 210 -2.80 6.47 22.55
N GLU A 211 -3.77 7.37 22.70
CA GLU A 211 -4.10 7.94 24.02
C GLU A 211 -4.96 7.00 24.89
N GLN A 212 -5.86 6.20 24.29
CA GLN A 212 -6.79 5.37 25.05
C GLN A 212 -6.31 3.92 25.20
N ARG A 213 -5.62 3.40 24.19
CA ARG A 213 -5.10 2.01 24.22
C ARG A 213 -3.61 1.94 24.56
N GLY A 214 -2.88 3.06 24.54
CA GLY A 214 -1.43 3.07 24.78
C GLY A 214 -0.64 2.31 23.71
N CYS A 215 -1.14 2.32 22.46
CA CYS A 215 -0.59 1.56 21.34
C CYS A 215 -0.16 2.49 20.19
N ASP A 216 0.68 1.99 19.28
CA ASP A 216 1.25 2.78 18.17
C ASP A 216 0.63 2.45 16.81
N SER A 217 -0.02 1.29 16.71
CA SER A 217 -0.63 0.78 15.48
C SER A 217 -1.80 -0.14 15.82
N THR A 218 -2.55 -0.56 14.80
CA THR A 218 -3.59 -1.59 14.92
C THR A 218 -3.16 -2.84 14.14
N HIS A 219 -3.34 -4.01 14.74
CA HIS A 219 -3.18 -5.31 14.10
C HIS A 219 -4.52 -6.03 14.07
N GLY A 220 -5.17 -5.99 12.91
CA GLY A 220 -6.35 -6.80 12.62
C GLY A 220 -5.95 -8.26 12.43
N LEU A 221 -6.38 -9.14 13.33
CA LEU A 221 -6.01 -10.54 13.32
C LEU A 221 -6.75 -11.30 12.22
N GLY A 222 -6.02 -12.04 11.39
CA GLY A 222 -6.53 -12.92 10.35
C GLY A 222 -6.62 -14.38 10.77
N ARG A 223 -7.41 -15.16 10.02
CA ARG A 223 -7.48 -16.63 10.14
C ARG A 223 -6.26 -17.35 9.55
N MET A 224 -5.52 -16.67 8.66
CA MET A 224 -4.31 -17.17 8.02
C MET A 224 -3.20 -16.15 8.24
N ALA A 225 -2.04 -16.60 8.72
CA ALA A 225 -0.87 -15.74 8.93
C ALA A 225 0.42 -16.48 8.55
N PRO A 226 1.47 -15.77 8.10
CA PRO A 226 2.78 -16.36 7.88
C PRO A 226 3.35 -16.96 9.16
N ALA A 227 3.98 -18.13 9.06
CA ALA A 227 4.62 -18.76 10.21
C ALA A 227 5.79 -17.92 10.75
N GLU A 228 5.69 -17.45 11.99
CA GLU A 228 6.68 -16.53 12.58
C GLU A 228 8.10 -17.11 12.65
N ASN A 229 8.22 -18.43 12.88
CA ASN A 229 9.49 -19.14 12.96
C ASN A 229 10.22 -19.29 11.61
N GLU A 230 9.57 -18.91 10.51
CA GLU A 230 10.11 -18.93 9.14
C GLU A 230 10.38 -17.51 8.62
N SER A 231 10.21 -16.49 9.47
CA SER A 231 10.49 -15.09 9.15
C SER A 231 11.97 -14.89 8.85
N GLU A 232 12.25 -13.96 7.95
CA GLU A 232 13.60 -13.53 7.62
C GLU A 232 13.84 -12.13 8.21
N THR A 233 15.09 -11.67 8.17
CA THR A 233 15.44 -10.32 8.63
C THR A 233 16.39 -9.68 7.64
N LEU A 234 16.08 -8.44 7.25
CA LEU A 234 16.96 -7.64 6.42
C LEU A 234 18.22 -7.20 7.19
N PRO A 235 19.32 -6.79 6.52
CA PRO A 235 20.56 -6.42 7.20
C PRO A 235 20.44 -5.27 8.21
N ASP A 236 19.42 -4.45 8.09
CA ASP A 236 19.10 -3.31 8.96
C ASP A 236 18.14 -3.68 10.11
N GLY A 237 17.76 -4.95 10.26
CA GLY A 237 16.94 -5.45 11.36
C GLY A 237 15.43 -5.49 11.07
N VAL A 238 14.97 -5.02 9.91
CA VAL A 238 13.55 -5.10 9.54
C VAL A 238 13.13 -6.55 9.34
N VAL A 239 12.07 -6.98 10.04
CA VAL A 239 11.56 -8.36 9.96
C VAL A 239 10.72 -8.53 8.70
N VAL A 240 10.98 -9.58 7.92
CA VAL A 240 10.16 -9.96 6.77
C VAL A 240 9.37 -11.20 7.14
N PRO A 241 8.03 -11.15 7.23
CA PRO A 241 7.21 -12.31 7.59
C PRO A 241 7.05 -13.27 6.40
N ALA A 242 8.17 -13.76 5.88
CA ALA A 242 8.30 -14.63 4.70
C ALA A 242 8.03 -16.11 5.00
N GLY A 243 7.24 -16.40 6.04
CA GLY A 243 6.84 -17.75 6.40
C GLY A 243 5.66 -18.25 5.59
N THR A 244 5.50 -19.57 5.51
CA THR A 244 4.34 -20.19 4.84
C THR A 244 3.06 -19.80 5.57
N LEU A 245 2.01 -19.41 4.82
CA LEU A 245 0.69 -19.12 5.38
C LEU A 245 0.09 -20.34 6.09
N LYS A 246 -0.24 -20.19 7.37
CA LYS A 246 -0.84 -21.24 8.20
C LYS A 246 -2.14 -20.75 8.86
N PRO A 247 -3.11 -21.63 9.09
CA PRO A 247 -4.28 -21.30 9.90
C PRO A 247 -3.87 -20.88 11.31
N VAL A 248 -4.52 -19.84 11.81
CA VAL A 248 -4.38 -19.34 13.19
C VAL A 248 -5.63 -19.71 13.96
N ALA A 249 -5.47 -20.18 15.20
CA ALA A 249 -6.60 -20.49 16.06
C ALA A 249 -7.39 -19.23 16.44
N GLY A 250 -8.72 -19.36 16.53
CA GLY A 250 -9.61 -18.30 16.99
C GLY A 250 -10.82 -18.09 16.09
N ASN A 251 -11.57 -17.03 16.38
CA ASN A 251 -12.76 -16.64 15.63
C ASN A 251 -12.58 -15.25 15.00
N GLN A 252 -11.50 -15.10 14.23
CA GLN A 252 -11.17 -13.86 13.54
C GLN A 252 -12.16 -13.60 12.40
N TYR A 253 -12.51 -12.33 12.19
CA TYR A 253 -13.35 -11.93 11.06
C TYR A 253 -12.57 -11.91 9.73
N LEU A 254 -11.31 -11.48 9.77
CA LEU A 254 -10.45 -11.33 8.61
C LEU A 254 -9.88 -12.67 8.12
N LEU A 255 -9.69 -12.81 6.81
CA LEU A 255 -8.96 -13.96 6.26
C LEU A 255 -7.45 -13.87 6.52
N TYR A 256 -6.83 -12.73 6.22
CA TYR A 256 -5.40 -12.44 6.49
C TYR A 256 -5.26 -11.21 7.37
N ASN A 257 -4.11 -11.09 8.04
CA ASN A 257 -3.82 -9.95 8.91
C ASN A 257 -3.91 -8.61 8.16
N GLU A 258 -4.22 -7.55 8.92
CA GLU A 258 -4.02 -6.16 8.50
C GLU A 258 -3.20 -5.43 9.56
N PHE A 259 -2.28 -4.60 9.09
CA PHE A 259 -1.50 -3.70 9.92
C PHE A 259 -1.83 -2.27 9.51
N ILE A 260 -2.26 -1.47 10.47
CA ILE A 260 -2.71 -0.10 10.22
C ILE A 260 -1.88 0.84 11.08
N VAL A 261 -1.25 1.81 10.42
CA VAL A 261 -0.57 2.93 11.08
C VAL A 261 -1.31 4.22 10.77
N TYR A 262 -1.36 5.12 11.74
CA TYR A 262 -2.18 6.33 11.69
C TYR A 262 -1.35 7.61 11.53
N ARG A 263 -0.03 7.45 11.33
CA ARG A 263 0.93 8.50 11.03
C ARG A 263 1.75 8.09 9.81
N LEU A 264 2.06 9.05 8.94
CA LEU A 264 2.81 8.79 7.71
C LEU A 264 4.27 8.43 8.03
N GLU A 265 4.78 9.02 9.11
CA GLU A 265 6.16 8.94 9.58
C GLU A 265 6.50 7.56 10.17
N GLN A 266 5.52 6.68 10.33
CA GLN A 266 5.72 5.27 10.71
C GLN A 266 6.05 4.37 9.51
N VAL A 267 6.13 4.93 8.31
CA VAL A 267 6.33 4.17 7.08
C VAL A 267 7.49 4.73 6.29
N LYS A 268 8.30 3.81 5.74
CA LYS A 268 9.29 4.11 4.72
C LYS A 268 9.14 3.13 3.56
N LEU A 269 8.95 3.62 2.35
CA LEU A 269 8.88 2.76 1.17
C LEU A 269 10.27 2.18 0.86
N ARG A 270 10.33 0.89 0.54
CA ARG A 270 11.60 0.16 0.39
C ARG A 270 11.76 -0.51 -0.94
N TYR A 271 10.71 -1.18 -1.42
CA TYR A 271 10.75 -1.89 -2.69
C TYR A 271 9.46 -1.72 -3.47
N LEU A 272 9.59 -1.69 -4.80
CA LEU A 272 8.51 -1.83 -5.75
C LEU A 272 8.67 -3.18 -6.46
N VAL A 273 7.65 -4.01 -6.38
CA VAL A 273 7.67 -5.39 -6.87
C VAL A 273 6.66 -5.52 -8.00
N ALA A 274 7.14 -5.84 -9.20
CA ALA A 274 6.31 -6.19 -10.33
C ALA A 274 6.19 -7.71 -10.44
N LEU A 275 4.95 -8.19 -10.46
CA LEU A 275 4.60 -9.61 -10.55
C LEU A 275 3.75 -9.85 -11.79
N ASP A 276 3.96 -10.98 -12.45
CA ASP A 276 3.10 -11.46 -13.53
C ASP A 276 2.33 -12.72 -13.08
N PHE A 277 1.04 -12.77 -13.44
CA PHE A 277 0.13 -13.91 -13.23
C PHE A 277 0.34 -15.02 -14.28
#